data_AF-A0A669Q9B4-F1
#
_entry.id   AF-A0A669Q9B4-F1
#
_cell.length_a   1.000
_cell.length_b   1.000
_cell.length_c   1.000
_cell.angle_alpha   90.00
_cell.angle_beta   90.00
_cell.angle_gamma   90.00
#
_symmetry.space_group_name_H-M   'P 1'
#
loop_
_entity.id
_entity.type
_entity.pdbx_description
1 polymer ?
#
loop_
_entity_poly.entity_id
_entity_poly.type
_entity_poly.pdbx_seq_one_letter_code
_entity_poly.pdbx_strand_id
1 'polypeptide(L)'
;HSGLSVSTDGCRFSEVGCSFGGSKEKIKEHEKAAVGAHMLLLLQYIKQLKANLCTASKAANGFIPQTELNVNGAEKSISDLCIPGSLQINGDLEVDCLTRTSVPRDESIVQQLVREKVISELENKLHVFENIVAVLNKEVETSNLEITAFRRQSELDQNIIRSLELKIAELHRCLTQKDAGLSRLHKSLLFSEQTSYDGIFLWKITDVSQKLQDSVTGRAVSLYSPAFYTAKYGYKVCLRVYLNGDGMGKGTHISLFFVVMKGDYDALLPWPFRHKVTFMLLDQNNREHIIDAFRPDLASASFQRPVNDMNVASGCPTFLPLTKLQSPKHAYVKEDTLFLKCIIDTN
;
A
#
# COMPACT_ATOMS: atom_id res chain seq x y z
N HIS A 1 21.56 -28.38 -46.03
CA HIS A 1 20.29 -27.78 -45.60
C HIS A 1 19.98 -28.22 -44.18
N SER A 2 20.29 -27.34 -43.23
CA SER A 2 20.03 -27.49 -41.80
C SER A 2 18.59 -27.05 -41.50
N GLY A 3 17.75 -27.95 -40.99
CA GLY A 3 16.38 -27.67 -40.54
C GLY A 3 16.32 -27.66 -39.01
N LEU A 4 16.06 -26.49 -38.43
CA LEU A 4 16.03 -26.20 -37.01
C LEU A 4 14.94 -26.98 -36.24
N SER A 5 15.32 -27.57 -35.11
CA SER A 5 14.41 -28.02 -34.06
C SER A 5 13.77 -26.80 -33.38
N VAL A 6 12.50 -26.54 -33.64
CA VAL A 6 11.73 -25.50 -32.95
C VAL A 6 11.40 -26.00 -31.54
N SER A 7 12.05 -25.44 -30.52
CA SER A 7 11.64 -25.62 -29.13
C SER A 7 10.26 -24.98 -28.92
N THR A 8 9.25 -25.79 -28.64
CA THR A 8 7.91 -25.32 -28.26
C THR A 8 7.95 -24.80 -26.83
N ASP A 9 8.31 -23.54 -26.65
CA ASP A 9 8.16 -22.87 -25.36
C ASP A 9 6.66 -22.65 -25.07
N GLY A 10 6.21 -22.93 -23.85
CA GLY A 10 4.85 -22.66 -23.40
C GLY A 10 4.66 -21.22 -22.94
N CYS A 11 3.41 -20.76 -22.84
CA CYS A 11 3.10 -19.48 -22.18
C CYS A 11 3.60 -19.48 -20.73
N ARG A 12 4.12 -18.35 -20.24
CA ARG A 12 4.64 -18.20 -18.87
C ARG A 12 3.62 -18.49 -17.76
N PHE A 13 2.32 -18.49 -18.10
CA PHE A 13 1.23 -18.82 -17.19
C PHE A 13 0.77 -20.29 -17.27
N SER A 14 1.58 -21.17 -17.89
CA SER A 14 1.27 -22.60 -17.97
C SER A 14 1.14 -23.26 -16.59
N GLU A 15 1.92 -22.81 -15.61
CA GLU A 15 1.88 -23.30 -14.22
C GLU A 15 0.56 -22.99 -13.50
N VAL A 16 -0.17 -21.97 -13.96
CA VAL A 16 -1.48 -21.58 -13.42
C VAL A 16 -2.64 -21.95 -14.36
N GLY A 17 -2.38 -22.79 -15.37
CA GLY A 17 -3.41 -23.40 -16.22
C GLY A 17 -3.55 -22.84 -17.63
N CYS A 18 -2.62 -22.02 -18.13
CA CYS A 18 -2.63 -21.58 -19.52
C CYS A 18 -2.11 -22.68 -20.47
N SER A 19 -2.93 -23.13 -21.41
CA SER A 19 -2.58 -24.20 -22.37
C SER A 19 -1.99 -23.70 -23.70
N PHE A 20 -1.71 -22.40 -23.83
CA PHE A 20 -1.21 -21.83 -25.07
C PHE A 20 0.28 -22.16 -25.29
N GLY A 21 0.60 -22.77 -26.44
CA GLY A 21 1.95 -23.02 -26.92
C GLY A 21 2.09 -22.62 -28.39
N GLY A 22 3.25 -22.08 -28.78
CA GLY A 22 3.46 -21.57 -30.14
C GLY A 22 4.89 -21.11 -30.38
N SER A 23 5.12 -20.40 -31.50
CA SER A 23 6.41 -19.74 -31.72
C SER A 23 6.60 -18.58 -30.73
N LYS A 24 7.85 -18.17 -30.49
CA LYS A 24 8.17 -17.08 -29.57
C LYS A 24 7.44 -15.77 -29.91
N GLU A 25 7.20 -15.47 -31.19
CA GLU A 25 6.43 -14.29 -31.59
C GLU A 25 4.95 -14.42 -31.19
N LYS A 26 4.33 -15.58 -31.45
CA LYS A 26 2.91 -15.83 -31.12
C LYS A 26 2.64 -15.84 -29.62
N ILE A 27 3.61 -16.28 -28.81
CA ILE A 27 3.50 -16.25 -27.35
C ILE A 27 3.52 -14.82 -26.84
N LYS A 28 4.41 -13.97 -27.36
CA LYS A 28 4.45 -12.54 -26.98
C LYS A 28 3.18 -11.79 -27.35
N GLU A 29 2.56 -12.14 -28.47
CA GLU A 29 1.27 -11.57 -28.89
C GLU A 29 0.12 -12.07 -28.00
N HIS A 30 0.09 -13.38 -27.71
CA HIS A 30 -0.85 -13.97 -26.76
C HIS A 30 -0.76 -13.36 -25.36
N GLU A 31 0.45 -13.19 -24.81
CA GLU A 31 0.66 -12.59 -23.48
C GLU A 31 0.15 -11.15 -23.40
N LYS A 32 0.18 -10.39 -24.50
CA LYS A 32 -0.37 -9.03 -24.57
C LYS A 32 -1.89 -9.02 -24.70
N ALA A 33 -2.47 -9.96 -25.45
CA ALA A 33 -3.90 -10.02 -25.71
C ALA A 33 -4.70 -10.70 -24.58
N ALA A 34 -4.09 -11.66 -23.88
CA ALA A 34 -4.75 -12.52 -22.90
C ALA A 34 -4.53 -12.13 -21.43
N VAL A 35 -4.05 -10.91 -21.16
CA VAL A 35 -3.76 -10.41 -19.80
C VAL A 35 -4.94 -10.60 -18.84
N GLY A 36 -6.17 -10.30 -19.28
CA GLY A 36 -7.37 -10.50 -18.46
C GLY A 36 -7.64 -11.96 -18.11
N ALA A 37 -7.40 -12.88 -19.04
CA ALA A 37 -7.55 -14.31 -18.81
C ALA A 37 -6.46 -14.85 -17.86
N HIS A 38 -5.21 -14.38 -18.01
CA HIS A 38 -4.12 -14.74 -17.11
C HIS A 38 -4.35 -14.21 -15.69
N MET A 39 -4.91 -13.01 -15.54
CA MET A 39 -5.25 -12.43 -14.25
C MET A 39 -6.36 -13.22 -13.54
N LEU A 40 -7.34 -13.76 -14.28
CA LEU A 40 -8.38 -14.64 -13.73
C LEU A 40 -7.80 -15.98 -13.25
N LEU A 41 -6.91 -16.59 -14.04
CA LEU A 41 -6.22 -17.83 -13.65
C LEU A 41 -5.38 -17.64 -12.38
N LEU A 42 -4.65 -16.52 -12.27
CA LEU A 42 -3.90 -16.16 -11.07
C LEU A 42 -4.80 -15.97 -9.84
N LEU A 43 -5.93 -15.27 -10.00
CA LEU A 43 -6.89 -15.07 -8.91
C LEU A 43 -7.48 -16.39 -8.42
N GLN A 44 -7.75 -17.33 -9.33
CA GLN A 44 -8.24 -18.67 -8.98
C GLN A 44 -7.17 -19.48 -8.25
N TYR A 45 -5.93 -19.42 -8.72
CA TYR A 45 -4.78 -20.08 -8.09
C TYR A 45 -4.53 -19.55 -6.66
N ILE A 46 -4.59 -18.22 -6.47
CA ILE A 46 -4.45 -17.57 -5.15
C ILE A 46 -5.59 -17.98 -4.22
N LYS A 47 -6.84 -18.07 -4.71
CA LYS A 47 -7.97 -18.57 -3.92
C LYS A 47 -7.75 -20.00 -3.44
N GLN A 48 -7.18 -20.86 -4.29
CA GLN A 48 -6.89 -22.26 -3.94
C GLN A 48 -5.74 -22.38 -2.92
N LEU A 49 -4.68 -21.57 -3.08
CA LEU A 49 -3.60 -21.48 -2.10
C LEU A 49 -4.12 -21.02 -0.73
N LYS A 50 -5.01 -20.02 -0.69
CA LYS A 50 -5.63 -19.55 0.55
C LYS A 50 -6.49 -20.62 1.22
N ALA A 51 -7.25 -21.39 0.43
CA ALA A 51 -8.05 -22.50 0.95
C ALA A 51 -7.15 -23.58 1.59
N ASN A 52 -6.05 -23.93 0.94
CA ASN A 52 -5.08 -24.91 1.43
C ASN A 52 -4.35 -24.43 2.70
N LEU A 53 -4.05 -23.13 2.81
CA LEU A 53 -3.47 -22.54 4.03
C LEU A 53 -4.46 -22.57 5.20
N CYS A 54 -5.75 -22.29 4.96
CA CYS A 54 -6.78 -22.35 5.98
C CYS A 54 -7.04 -23.79 6.47
N THR A 55 -6.89 -24.81 5.63
CA THR A 55 -6.97 -26.22 6.05
C THR A 55 -5.74 -26.65 6.84
N ALA A 56 -4.54 -26.19 6.47
CA ALA A 56 -3.31 -26.47 7.23
C ALA A 56 -3.33 -25.81 8.62
N SER A 57 -3.85 -24.58 8.74
CA SER A 57 -4.00 -23.89 10.02
C SER A 57 -5.03 -24.56 10.95
N LYS A 58 -6.07 -25.21 10.41
CA LYS A 58 -7.03 -26.00 11.20
C LYS A 58 -6.47 -27.33 11.71
N ALA A 59 -5.53 -27.94 10.97
CA ALA A 59 -4.84 -29.16 11.40
C ALA A 59 -3.80 -28.89 12.51
N ALA A 60 -3.22 -27.69 12.55
CA ALA A 60 -2.22 -27.30 13.55
C ALA A 60 -2.82 -26.87 14.92
N ASN A 61 -4.11 -26.52 14.99
CA ASN A 61 -4.76 -26.04 16.22
C ASN A 61 -5.27 -27.16 17.17
N GLY A 62 -4.85 -28.41 16.97
CA GLY A 62 -5.24 -29.55 17.79
C GLY A 62 -4.35 -29.85 19.00
N PHE A 63 -3.20 -29.20 19.15
CA PHE A 63 -2.29 -29.44 20.27
C PHE A 63 -1.60 -28.14 20.70
N ILE A 64 -2.02 -27.58 21.84
CA ILE A 64 -1.24 -26.59 22.59
C ILE A 64 -1.21 -27.05 24.05
N PRO A 65 -0.02 -27.18 24.64
CA PRO A 65 0.24 -26.56 25.93
C PRO A 65 1.16 -25.36 25.73
N GLN A 66 0.81 -24.29 26.44
CA GLN A 66 1.52 -23.02 26.43
C GLN A 66 2.98 -23.18 26.84
N THR A 67 3.88 -22.49 26.14
CA THR A 67 5.14 -22.05 26.74
C THR A 67 5.55 -20.72 26.13
N GLU A 68 5.69 -19.72 26.99
CA GLU A 68 6.21 -18.39 26.70
C GLU A 68 7.64 -18.52 26.15
N LEU A 69 7.91 -17.90 24.99
CA LEU A 69 9.27 -17.76 24.48
C LEU A 69 9.77 -16.34 24.74
N ASN A 70 10.55 -16.27 25.81
CA ASN A 70 11.50 -15.24 26.18
C ASN A 70 12.55 -15.11 25.06
N VAL A 71 12.66 -13.91 24.50
CA VAL A 71 13.69 -13.53 23.54
C VAL A 71 14.96 -13.27 24.33
N ASN A 72 15.88 -14.25 24.39
CA ASN A 72 17.31 -14.09 24.69
C ASN A 72 17.99 -15.47 24.62
N GLY A 73 18.58 -15.83 23.48
CA GLY A 73 19.30 -17.09 23.36
C GLY A 73 19.59 -17.52 21.93
N ALA A 74 20.30 -16.71 21.16
CA ALA A 74 20.87 -17.15 19.87
C ALA A 74 22.12 -16.33 19.49
N GLU A 75 23.10 -16.25 20.40
CA GLU A 75 24.45 -15.74 20.09
C GLU A 75 25.57 -16.64 20.66
N LYS A 76 25.32 -17.94 20.82
CA LYS A 76 26.37 -18.92 21.15
C LYS A 76 26.18 -20.22 20.38
N SER A 77 26.57 -20.21 19.11
CA SER A 77 26.97 -21.41 18.37
C SER A 77 27.64 -21.02 17.05
N ILE A 78 28.72 -20.25 17.11
CA ILE A 78 29.79 -20.28 16.11
C ILE A 78 31.11 -20.06 16.87
N SER A 79 31.50 -21.03 17.68
CA SER A 79 32.82 -21.08 18.30
C SER A 79 33.20 -22.53 18.59
N ASP A 80 32.92 -23.45 17.65
CA ASP A 80 33.40 -24.83 17.72
C ASP A 80 33.62 -25.34 16.29
N LEU A 81 34.71 -24.87 15.68
CA LEU A 81 35.47 -25.55 14.62
C LEU A 81 36.77 -24.74 14.37
N CYS A 82 37.48 -24.45 15.45
CA CYS A 82 38.92 -24.32 15.39
C CYS A 82 39.50 -25.67 15.82
N ILE A 83 40.28 -26.30 14.96
CA ILE A 83 41.28 -27.28 15.40
C ILE A 83 42.58 -26.48 15.57
N PRO A 84 43.04 -26.23 16.81
CA PRO A 84 44.41 -25.85 17.07
C PRO A 84 45.28 -27.10 16.97
N GLY A 85 46.37 -27.01 16.22
CA GLY A 85 47.45 -27.98 16.27
C GLY A 85 48.11 -27.98 17.64
N SER A 86 48.42 -29.19 18.13
CA SER A 86 49.61 -29.57 18.90
C SER A 86 49.28 -30.83 19.69
N LEU A 87 49.45 -32.00 19.07
CA LEU A 87 49.62 -33.24 19.82
C LEU A 87 51.11 -33.57 19.80
N GLN A 88 51.75 -33.25 20.93
CA GLN A 88 52.96 -33.91 21.39
C GLN A 88 52.74 -35.41 21.31
N ILE A 89 53.45 -36.06 20.40
CA ILE A 89 53.61 -37.51 20.44
C ILE A 89 54.64 -37.77 21.53
N ASN A 90 54.14 -38.01 22.75
CA ASN A 90 54.90 -38.72 23.76
C ASN A 90 55.28 -40.08 23.18
N GLY A 91 56.58 -40.31 23.06
CA GLY A 91 57.11 -41.63 22.78
C GLY A 91 56.82 -42.54 23.95
N ASP A 92 56.13 -43.64 23.65
CA ASP A 92 56.20 -44.89 24.39
C ASP A 92 55.90 -45.99 23.36
N LEU A 93 56.93 -46.36 22.60
CA LEU A 93 56.97 -47.62 21.87
C LEU A 93 57.53 -48.66 22.83
N GLU A 94 56.65 -49.56 23.25
CA GLU A 94 57.00 -50.78 23.98
C GLU A 94 58.13 -51.52 23.27
N VAL A 95 59.30 -51.51 23.89
CA VAL A 95 60.42 -52.40 23.59
C VAL A 95 60.26 -53.60 24.49
N ASP A 96 59.69 -54.68 23.97
CA ASP A 96 59.78 -55.98 24.62
C ASP A 96 60.78 -56.89 23.90
N CYS A 97 61.60 -57.52 24.73
CA CYS A 97 62.89 -58.10 24.39
C CYS A 97 62.77 -59.41 23.61
N LEU A 98 63.56 -59.56 22.53
CA LEU A 98 64.06 -60.88 22.14
C LEU A 98 65.58 -60.86 22.03
N THR A 99 66.18 -61.47 23.05
CA THR A 99 67.57 -61.87 23.14
C THR A 99 67.95 -62.74 21.93
N ARG A 100 68.92 -62.22 21.17
CA ARG A 100 69.83 -62.87 20.22
C ARG A 100 69.90 -64.40 20.34
N THR A 101 69.51 -65.10 19.28
CA THR A 101 70.03 -66.45 18.98
C THR A 101 70.32 -66.58 17.49
N SER A 102 71.36 -67.34 17.20
CA SER A 102 72.15 -67.46 15.97
C SER A 102 71.43 -68.02 14.74
N VAL A 103 71.73 -67.37 13.61
CA VAL A 103 71.70 -67.72 12.17
C VAL A 103 71.67 -69.23 11.81
N PRO A 104 70.96 -69.62 10.72
CA PRO A 104 71.61 -69.96 9.44
C PRO A 104 70.98 -69.17 8.27
N ARG A 105 71.64 -68.19 7.62
CA ARG A 105 72.46 -68.29 6.40
C ARG A 105 71.90 -69.30 5.39
N ASP A 106 70.77 -68.92 4.78
CA ASP A 106 70.63 -68.84 3.31
C ASP A 106 69.30 -68.21 2.81
N GLU A 107 68.51 -67.53 3.67
CA GLU A 107 67.34 -66.70 3.25
C GLU A 107 67.60 -65.17 3.21
N SER A 108 68.81 -64.73 3.57
CA SER A 108 69.11 -63.32 3.93
C SER A 108 69.07 -62.31 2.77
N ILE A 109 69.23 -62.74 1.53
CA ILE A 109 69.31 -61.81 0.38
C ILE A 109 67.91 -61.53 -0.18
N VAL A 110 67.06 -62.55 -0.24
CA VAL A 110 65.70 -62.45 -0.80
C VAL A 110 64.81 -61.61 0.12
N GLN A 111 64.90 -61.78 1.44
CA GLN A 111 64.07 -61.05 2.40
C GLN A 111 64.45 -59.56 2.51
N GLN A 112 65.72 -59.24 2.31
CA GLN A 112 66.22 -57.86 2.24
C GLN A 112 65.78 -57.17 0.93
N LEU A 113 65.88 -57.87 -0.21
CA LEU A 113 65.36 -57.41 -1.50
C LEU A 113 63.84 -57.17 -1.47
N VAL A 114 63.08 -58.03 -0.79
CA VAL A 114 61.63 -57.85 -0.63
C VAL A 114 61.32 -56.63 0.24
N ARG A 115 62.05 -56.38 1.33
CA ARG A 115 61.89 -55.17 2.15
C ARG A 115 62.22 -53.90 1.38
N GLU A 116 63.33 -53.87 0.65
CA GLU A 116 63.72 -52.72 -0.18
C GLU A 116 62.66 -52.44 -1.26
N LYS A 117 62.09 -53.47 -1.85
CA LYS A 117 61.00 -53.34 -2.83
C LYS A 117 59.71 -52.78 -2.20
N VAL A 118 59.35 -53.22 -1.00
CA VAL A 118 58.18 -52.71 -0.26
C VAL A 118 58.40 -51.25 0.19
N ILE A 119 59.61 -50.91 0.64
CA ILE A 119 59.97 -49.52 1.01
C ILE A 119 59.88 -48.61 -0.20
N SER A 120 60.46 -49.01 -1.34
CA SER A 120 60.38 -48.24 -2.58
C SER A 120 58.92 -48.06 -3.04
N GLU A 121 58.06 -49.06 -2.86
CA GLU A 121 56.64 -48.95 -3.21
C GLU A 121 55.85 -48.04 -2.24
N LEU A 122 56.20 -48.05 -0.95
CA LEU A 122 55.66 -47.12 0.04
C LEU A 122 56.11 -45.68 -0.22
N GLU A 123 57.38 -45.45 -0.56
CA GLU A 123 57.92 -44.14 -0.93
C GLU A 123 57.21 -43.59 -2.18
N ASN A 124 56.99 -44.44 -3.19
CA ASN A 124 56.21 -44.06 -4.38
C ASN A 124 54.76 -43.69 -4.02
N LYS A 125 54.10 -44.45 -3.14
CA LYS A 125 52.75 -44.11 -2.65
C LYS A 125 52.73 -42.81 -1.86
N LEU A 126 53.73 -42.59 -1.02
CA LEU A 126 53.87 -41.37 -0.21
C LEU A 126 54.05 -40.15 -1.13
N HIS A 127 54.88 -40.27 -2.17
CA HIS A 127 55.04 -39.22 -3.17
C HIS A 127 53.74 -38.92 -3.93
N VAL A 128 52.94 -39.94 -4.28
CA VAL A 128 51.62 -39.75 -4.88
C VAL A 128 50.68 -39.00 -3.93
N PHE A 129 50.67 -39.35 -2.64
CA PHE A 129 49.86 -38.64 -1.64
C PHE A 129 50.30 -37.19 -1.45
N GLU A 130 51.60 -36.90 -1.42
CA GLU A 130 52.12 -35.53 -1.37
C GLU A 130 51.65 -34.70 -2.57
N ASN A 131 51.69 -35.27 -3.78
CA ASN A 131 51.21 -34.61 -4.98
C ASN A 131 49.69 -34.35 -4.93
N ILE A 132 48.90 -35.31 -4.41
CA ILE A 132 47.45 -35.13 -4.22
C ILE A 132 47.17 -34.01 -3.22
N VAL A 133 47.86 -33.99 -2.08
CA VAL A 133 47.71 -32.94 -1.05
C VAL A 133 48.09 -31.57 -1.61
N ALA A 134 49.15 -31.48 -2.40
CA ALA A 134 49.57 -30.23 -3.04
C ALA A 134 48.51 -29.70 -4.03
N VAL A 135 47.91 -30.58 -4.84
CA VAL A 135 46.83 -30.20 -5.77
C VAL A 135 45.58 -29.76 -5.00
N LEU A 136 45.17 -30.52 -3.97
CA LEU A 136 44.00 -30.19 -3.16
C LEU A 136 44.18 -28.88 -2.40
N ASN A 137 45.35 -28.60 -1.83
CA ASN A 137 45.62 -27.32 -1.18
C ASN A 137 45.52 -26.15 -2.16
N LYS A 138 46.07 -26.31 -3.36
CA LYS A 138 45.95 -25.29 -4.41
C LYS A 138 44.50 -25.06 -4.82
N GLU A 139 43.70 -26.13 -4.92
CA GLU A 139 42.28 -26.05 -5.27
C GLU A 139 41.45 -25.37 -4.17
N VAL A 140 41.75 -25.67 -2.90
CA VAL A 140 41.17 -25.00 -1.74
C VAL A 140 41.53 -23.51 -1.70
N GLU A 141 42.79 -23.15 -1.98
CA GLU A 141 43.22 -21.75 -2.07
C GLU A 141 42.47 -21.01 -3.19
N THR A 142 42.35 -21.61 -4.38
CA THR A 142 41.60 -21.01 -5.48
C THR A 142 40.12 -20.84 -5.14
N SER A 143 39.48 -21.84 -4.53
CA SER A 143 38.08 -21.76 -4.12
C SER A 143 37.86 -20.68 -3.05
N ASN A 144 38.78 -20.54 -2.08
CA ASN A 144 38.70 -19.49 -1.07
C ASN A 144 38.78 -18.07 -1.64
N LEU A 145 39.61 -17.87 -2.68
CA LEU A 145 39.67 -16.58 -3.38
C LEU A 145 38.37 -16.27 -4.09
N GLU A 146 37.78 -17.25 -4.77
CA GLU A 146 36.48 -17.11 -5.45
C GLU A 146 35.34 -16.81 -4.46
N ILE A 147 35.28 -17.53 -3.34
CA ILE A 147 34.30 -17.28 -2.27
C ILE A 147 34.45 -15.86 -1.71
N THR A 148 35.69 -15.40 -1.51
CA THR A 148 35.95 -14.05 -0.99
C THR A 148 35.53 -12.98 -1.98
N ALA A 149 35.79 -13.17 -3.28
CA ALA A 149 35.34 -12.26 -4.34
C ALA A 149 33.80 -12.22 -4.42
N PHE A 150 33.14 -13.38 -4.38
CA PHE A 150 31.69 -13.48 -4.40
C PHE A 150 31.04 -12.81 -3.18
N ARG A 151 31.60 -13.00 -1.98
CA ARG A 151 31.11 -12.33 -0.75
C ARG A 151 31.17 -10.81 -0.87
N ARG A 152 32.29 -10.27 -1.34
CA ARG A 152 32.42 -8.81 -1.56
C ARG A 152 31.40 -8.30 -2.58
N GLN A 153 31.17 -9.04 -3.67
CA GLN A 153 30.15 -8.68 -4.65
C GLN A 153 28.74 -8.69 -4.04
N SER A 154 28.41 -9.73 -3.27
CA SER A 154 27.13 -9.84 -2.57
C SER A 154 26.89 -8.69 -1.60
N GLU A 155 27.91 -8.24 -0.87
CA GLU A 155 27.83 -7.06 0.00
C GLU A 155 27.53 -5.77 -0.78
N LEU A 156 28.15 -5.58 -1.94
CA LEU A 156 27.87 -4.44 -2.82
C LEU A 156 26.43 -4.50 -3.35
N ASP A 157 26.00 -5.66 -3.82
CA ASP A 157 24.64 -5.87 -4.33
C ASP A 157 23.59 -5.62 -3.23
N GLN A 158 23.84 -6.09 -2.00
CA GLN A 158 22.98 -5.80 -0.83
C GLN A 158 22.89 -4.31 -0.53
N ASN A 159 23.99 -3.57 -0.64
CA ASN A 159 23.99 -2.12 -0.44
C ASN A 159 23.18 -1.39 -1.53
N ILE A 160 23.29 -1.84 -2.79
CA ILE A 160 22.50 -1.32 -3.91
C ILE A 160 21.02 -1.62 -3.69
N ILE A 161 20.67 -2.87 -3.34
CA ILE A 161 19.29 -3.27 -3.06
C ILE A 161 18.70 -2.38 -1.95
N ARG A 162 19.41 -2.21 -0.83
CA ARG A 162 18.96 -1.34 0.27
C ARG A 162 18.76 0.11 -0.19
N SER A 163 19.66 0.63 -1.02
CA SER A 163 19.54 1.98 -1.58
C SER A 163 18.29 2.12 -2.47
N LEU A 164 18.02 1.12 -3.30
CA LEU A 164 16.85 1.08 -4.17
C LEU A 164 15.56 0.95 -3.35
N GLU A 165 15.53 0.12 -2.31
CA GLU A 165 14.39 -0.02 -1.40
C GLU A 165 14.04 1.32 -0.72
N LEU A 166 15.05 2.04 -0.23
CA LEU A 166 14.88 3.39 0.32
C LEU A 166 14.35 4.36 -0.73
N LYS A 167 14.83 4.27 -1.98
CA LYS A 167 14.36 5.12 -3.06
C LYS A 167 12.91 4.84 -3.43
N ILE A 168 12.50 3.57 -3.45
CA ILE A 168 11.12 3.15 -3.69
C ILE A 168 10.21 3.68 -2.58
N ALA A 169 10.61 3.53 -1.31
CA ALA A 169 9.84 4.05 -0.18
C ALA A 169 9.63 5.58 -0.27
N GLU A 170 10.67 6.32 -0.61
CA GLU A 170 10.58 7.77 -0.79
C GLU A 170 9.69 8.17 -1.98
N LEU A 171 9.79 7.45 -3.10
CA LEU A 171 8.91 7.67 -4.27
C LEU A 171 7.45 7.40 -3.93
N HIS A 172 7.15 6.31 -3.21
CA HIS A 172 5.78 6.01 -2.76
C HIS A 172 5.22 7.09 -1.82
N ARG A 173 6.05 7.62 -0.91
CA ARG A 173 5.68 8.74 -0.04
C ARG A 173 5.37 9.99 -0.87
N CYS A 174 6.21 10.31 -1.83
CA CYS A 174 6.03 11.46 -2.71
C CYS A 174 4.75 11.33 -3.57
N LEU A 175 4.51 10.15 -4.14
CA LEU A 175 3.31 9.85 -4.92
C LEU A 175 2.05 10.08 -4.07
N THR A 176 2.00 9.51 -2.87
CA THR A 176 0.86 9.66 -1.95
C THR A 176 0.59 11.13 -1.61
N GLN A 177 1.65 11.92 -1.40
CA GLN A 177 1.53 13.36 -1.15
C GLN A 177 1.01 14.11 -2.39
N LYS A 178 1.46 13.74 -3.59
CA LYS A 178 1.00 14.32 -4.86
C LYS A 178 -0.47 13.97 -5.13
N ASP A 179 -0.89 12.73 -4.88
CA ASP A 179 -2.28 12.29 -5.05
C ASP A 179 -3.25 13.04 -4.12
N ALA A 180 -2.84 13.25 -2.86
CA ALA A 180 -3.59 14.09 -1.93
C ALA A 180 -3.67 15.55 -2.42
N GLY A 181 -2.58 16.08 -2.97
CA GLY A 181 -2.53 17.41 -3.58
C GLY A 181 -3.45 17.55 -4.80
N LEU A 182 -3.42 16.58 -5.71
CA LEU A 182 -4.29 16.50 -6.89
C LEU A 182 -5.76 16.42 -6.48
N SER A 183 -6.09 15.59 -5.50
CA SER A 183 -7.46 15.48 -4.97
C SER A 183 -7.97 16.81 -4.41
N ARG A 184 -7.11 17.57 -3.72
CA ARG A 184 -7.45 18.91 -3.22
C ARG A 184 -7.65 19.91 -4.35
N LEU A 185 -6.77 19.91 -5.35
CA LEU A 185 -6.89 20.77 -6.53
C LEU A 185 -8.15 20.45 -7.33
N HIS A 186 -8.47 19.18 -7.54
CA HIS A 186 -9.68 18.75 -8.24
C HIS A 186 -10.94 19.23 -7.52
N LYS A 187 -10.99 19.13 -6.18
CA LYS A 187 -12.08 19.72 -5.38
C LYS A 187 -12.16 21.24 -5.54
N SER A 188 -11.03 21.93 -5.50
CA SER A 188 -10.97 23.38 -5.68
C SER A 188 -11.45 23.81 -7.07
N LEU A 189 -11.11 23.05 -8.11
CA LEU A 189 -11.55 23.28 -9.48
C LEU A 189 -13.07 23.12 -9.57
N LEU A 190 -13.61 22.01 -9.05
CA LEU A 190 -15.05 21.76 -9.04
C LEU A 190 -15.84 22.86 -8.31
N PHE A 191 -15.29 23.43 -7.23
CA PHE A 191 -15.88 24.57 -6.54
C PHE A 191 -15.79 25.85 -7.35
N SER A 192 -14.67 26.09 -8.05
CA SER A 192 -14.50 27.24 -8.93
C SER A 192 -15.47 27.21 -10.11
N GLU A 193 -15.72 26.05 -10.71
CA GLU A 193 -16.69 25.88 -11.80
C GLU A 193 -18.13 26.20 -11.37
N GLN A 194 -18.45 26.00 -10.09
CA GLN A 194 -19.77 26.26 -9.53
C GLN A 194 -19.91 27.67 -8.93
N THR A 195 -18.86 28.50 -8.99
CA THR A 195 -18.88 29.83 -8.39
C THR A 195 -19.76 30.77 -9.21
N SER A 196 -20.78 31.35 -8.58
CA SER A 196 -21.60 32.40 -9.17
C SER A 196 -21.18 33.79 -8.67
N TYR A 197 -21.43 34.82 -9.48
CA TYR A 197 -21.08 36.23 -9.22
C TYR A 197 -22.25 37.19 -9.46
N ASP A 198 -23.49 36.71 -9.51
CA ASP A 198 -24.69 37.50 -9.76
C ASP A 198 -25.69 37.49 -8.59
N GLY A 199 -25.27 36.93 -7.44
CA GLY A 199 -26.15 36.74 -6.28
C GLY A 199 -27.14 35.58 -6.41
N ILE A 200 -27.13 34.83 -7.52
CA ILE A 200 -27.95 33.63 -7.73
C ILE A 200 -27.06 32.40 -7.70
N PHE A 201 -27.41 31.42 -6.89
CA PHE A 201 -26.65 30.18 -6.75
C PHE A 201 -27.55 28.96 -6.76
N LEU A 202 -27.18 27.96 -7.55
CA LEU A 202 -27.86 26.67 -7.65
C LEU A 202 -26.94 25.55 -7.18
N TRP A 203 -27.30 24.93 -6.06
CA TRP A 203 -26.55 23.87 -5.45
C TRP A 203 -27.17 22.51 -5.73
N LYS A 204 -26.45 21.68 -6.50
CA LYS A 204 -26.77 20.27 -6.70
C LYS A 204 -26.16 19.43 -5.59
N ILE A 205 -26.99 18.70 -4.84
CA ILE A 205 -26.56 17.74 -3.83
C ILE A 205 -26.91 16.34 -4.34
N THR A 206 -25.89 15.56 -4.70
CA THR A 206 -26.01 14.12 -5.05
C THR A 206 -25.96 13.24 -3.81
N ASP A 207 -26.18 11.94 -3.96
CA ASP A 207 -26.01 10.93 -2.90
C ASP A 207 -26.80 11.28 -1.63
N VAL A 208 -28.01 11.82 -1.82
CA VAL A 208 -28.84 12.39 -0.75
C VAL A 208 -29.17 11.33 0.29
N SER A 209 -29.45 10.10 -0.14
CA SER A 209 -29.76 8.97 0.74
C SER A 209 -28.60 8.65 1.67
N GLN A 210 -27.37 8.60 1.14
CA GLN A 210 -26.18 8.37 1.94
C GLN A 210 -25.91 9.54 2.90
N LYS A 211 -25.95 10.79 2.40
CA LYS A 211 -25.68 11.98 3.22
C LYS A 211 -26.73 12.19 4.31
N LEU A 212 -27.99 11.83 4.05
CA LEU A 212 -29.04 11.83 5.05
C LEU A 212 -28.75 10.78 6.13
N GLN A 213 -28.40 9.54 5.75
CA GLN A 213 -28.02 8.50 6.71
C GLN A 213 -26.80 8.91 7.55
N ASP A 214 -25.81 9.57 6.94
CA ASP A 214 -24.64 10.10 7.63
C ASP A 214 -25.00 11.18 8.65
N SER A 215 -25.99 12.01 8.34
CA SER A 215 -26.48 13.04 9.25
C SER A 215 -27.33 12.46 10.40
N VAL A 216 -28.07 11.37 10.17
CA VAL A 216 -28.82 10.64 11.21
C VAL A 216 -27.87 9.91 12.16
N THR A 217 -26.85 9.25 11.63
CA THR A 217 -25.85 8.51 12.42
C THR A 217 -24.80 9.41 13.07
N GLY A 218 -24.76 10.70 12.73
CA GLY A 218 -23.79 11.66 13.26
C GLY A 218 -22.41 11.60 12.62
N ARG A 219 -22.20 10.81 11.55
CA ARG A 219 -20.93 10.78 10.80
C ARG A 219 -20.64 12.11 10.12
N ALA A 220 -21.66 12.76 9.57
CA ALA A 220 -21.56 14.08 8.94
C ALA A 220 -22.86 14.86 9.15
N VAL A 221 -22.85 15.77 10.13
CA VAL A 221 -24.08 16.46 10.58
C VAL A 221 -24.59 17.53 9.60
N SER A 222 -23.70 18.18 8.85
CA SER A 222 -24.04 19.29 7.95
C SER A 222 -23.14 19.32 6.73
N LEU A 223 -23.63 19.89 5.64
CA LEU A 223 -22.90 20.11 4.40
C LEU A 223 -22.75 21.60 4.13
N TYR A 224 -21.59 22.01 3.61
CA TYR A 224 -21.37 23.35 3.08
C TYR A 224 -21.42 23.33 1.56
N SER A 225 -22.03 24.34 0.98
CA SER A 225 -21.95 24.57 -0.46
C SER A 225 -20.59 25.15 -0.84
N PRO A 226 -20.22 25.07 -2.13
CA PRO A 226 -19.24 25.99 -2.71
C PRO A 226 -19.59 27.44 -2.36
N ALA A 227 -18.55 28.29 -2.27
CA ALA A 227 -18.75 29.72 -2.11
C ALA A 227 -19.29 30.34 -3.41
N PHE A 228 -20.12 31.35 -3.27
CA PHE A 228 -20.59 32.19 -4.37
C PHE A 228 -20.62 33.65 -3.92
N TYR A 229 -20.85 34.55 -4.86
CA TYR A 229 -20.69 35.98 -4.66
C TYR A 229 -21.92 36.74 -5.15
N THR A 230 -22.17 37.87 -4.51
CA THR A 230 -23.21 38.83 -4.92
C THR A 230 -22.84 39.61 -6.17
N ALA A 231 -21.55 39.80 -6.43
CA ALA A 231 -20.96 40.47 -7.59
C ALA A 231 -19.52 39.98 -7.79
N LYS A 232 -18.88 40.29 -8.92
CA LYS A 232 -17.45 39.95 -9.18
C LYS A 232 -16.51 40.37 -8.04
N TYR A 233 -16.81 41.52 -7.41
CA TYR A 233 -16.07 42.08 -6.28
C TYR A 233 -16.98 42.28 -5.05
N GLY A 234 -18.05 41.49 -4.95
CA GLY A 234 -19.07 41.59 -3.91
C GLY A 234 -18.79 40.69 -2.70
N TYR A 235 -19.79 40.58 -1.83
CA TYR A 235 -19.76 39.70 -0.66
C TYR A 235 -19.54 38.24 -1.05
N LYS A 236 -18.64 37.55 -0.34
CA LYS A 236 -18.45 36.10 -0.42
C LYS A 236 -19.36 35.40 0.58
N VAL A 237 -20.10 34.41 0.11
CA VAL A 237 -21.11 33.72 0.92
C VAL A 237 -21.17 32.24 0.57
N CYS A 238 -21.74 31.43 1.45
CA CYS A 238 -22.09 30.04 1.14
C CYS A 238 -23.35 29.61 1.89
N LEU A 239 -23.86 28.43 1.56
CA LEU A 239 -24.98 27.79 2.24
C LEU A 239 -24.47 26.68 3.14
N ARG A 240 -25.19 26.47 4.24
CA ARG A 240 -25.01 25.32 5.12
C ARG A 240 -26.34 24.60 5.30
N VAL A 241 -26.39 23.31 4.99
CA VAL A 241 -27.61 22.49 5.12
C VAL A 241 -27.38 21.36 6.11
N TYR A 242 -28.41 21.09 6.91
CA TYR A 242 -28.52 19.94 7.79
C TYR A 242 -29.66 19.08 7.28
N LEU A 243 -29.33 17.96 6.65
CA LEU A 243 -30.32 17.07 6.04
C LEU A 243 -31.22 16.42 7.08
N ASN A 244 -30.73 16.18 8.30
CA ASN A 244 -31.52 15.69 9.44
C ASN A 244 -31.79 16.79 10.48
N GLY A 245 -31.75 18.06 10.06
CA GLY A 245 -32.12 19.21 10.87
C GLY A 245 -31.14 19.63 11.96
N ASP A 246 -31.31 20.86 12.43
CA ASP A 246 -30.55 21.50 13.50
C ASP A 246 -31.46 22.33 14.40
N GLY A 247 -31.05 22.52 15.66
CA GLY A 247 -31.81 23.28 16.66
C GLY A 247 -33.26 22.80 16.79
N MET A 248 -34.21 23.72 16.58
CA MET A 248 -35.66 23.45 16.66
C MET A 248 -36.17 22.45 15.60
N GLY A 249 -35.46 22.30 14.48
CA GLY A 249 -35.83 21.40 13.39
C GLY A 249 -35.14 20.03 13.45
N LYS A 250 -34.31 19.77 14.47
CA LYS A 250 -33.49 18.56 14.56
C LYS A 250 -34.36 17.29 14.51
N GLY A 251 -34.02 16.38 13.59
CA GLY A 251 -34.71 15.10 13.39
C GLY A 251 -36.10 15.19 12.76
N THR A 252 -36.60 16.40 12.45
CA THR A 252 -37.98 16.60 11.94
C THR A 252 -38.01 17.37 10.62
N HIS A 253 -37.06 18.27 10.40
CA HIS A 253 -36.97 19.13 9.23
C HIS A 253 -35.57 19.08 8.61
N ILE A 254 -35.45 19.43 7.34
CA ILE A 254 -34.21 19.96 6.79
C ILE A 254 -34.05 21.40 7.32
N SER A 255 -32.85 21.72 7.80
CA SER A 255 -32.48 23.08 8.18
C SER A 255 -31.51 23.67 7.16
N LEU A 256 -31.76 24.91 6.74
CA LEU A 256 -30.95 25.58 5.72
C LEU A 256 -30.53 26.97 6.22
N PHE A 257 -29.23 27.24 6.12
CA PHE A 257 -28.63 28.47 6.63
C PHE A 257 -27.76 29.14 5.59
N PHE A 258 -27.69 30.46 5.71
CA PHE A 258 -26.82 31.36 4.97
C PHE A 258 -25.60 31.69 5.83
N VAL A 259 -24.44 31.77 5.18
CA VAL A 259 -23.17 32.07 5.84
C VAL A 259 -22.49 33.20 5.07
N VAL A 260 -22.20 34.29 5.78
CA VAL A 260 -21.29 35.33 5.28
C VAL A 260 -19.86 34.87 5.52
N MET A 261 -19.05 34.86 4.46
CA MET A 261 -17.64 34.46 4.50
C MET A 261 -16.74 35.66 4.32
N LYS A 262 -15.50 35.58 4.82
CA LYS A 262 -14.49 36.60 4.58
C LYS A 262 -14.11 36.65 3.11
N GLY A 263 -14.35 37.79 2.47
CA GLY A 263 -14.03 38.08 1.08
C GLY A 263 -12.81 38.99 0.93
N ASP A 264 -12.19 38.95 -0.24
CA ASP A 264 -10.99 39.74 -0.55
C ASP A 264 -11.29 41.25 -0.63
N TYR A 265 -12.54 41.61 -0.95
CA TYR A 265 -12.99 42.99 -1.16
C TYR A 265 -13.84 43.54 0.00
N ASP A 266 -13.91 42.84 1.14
CA ASP A 266 -14.76 43.21 2.29
C ASP A 266 -14.51 44.63 2.81
N ALA A 267 -13.30 45.18 2.60
CA ALA A 267 -12.95 46.55 2.99
C ALA A 267 -13.67 47.64 2.17
N LEU A 268 -14.18 47.30 0.99
CA LEU A 268 -14.85 48.22 0.06
C LEU A 268 -16.37 48.10 0.14
N LEU A 269 -16.89 47.09 0.83
CA LEU A 269 -18.31 46.77 0.90
C LEU A 269 -18.96 47.43 2.12
N PRO A 270 -20.24 47.84 2.03
CA PRO A 270 -20.96 48.35 3.19
C PRO A 270 -21.22 47.23 4.22
N TRP A 271 -21.20 47.57 5.50
CA TRP A 271 -21.50 46.63 6.58
C TRP A 271 -22.50 47.23 7.59
N PRO A 272 -23.32 46.41 8.26
CA PRO A 272 -23.50 44.95 8.09
C PRO A 272 -24.15 44.57 6.75
N PHE A 273 -24.10 43.29 6.36
CA PHE A 273 -24.77 42.74 5.18
C PHE A 273 -26.30 42.90 5.29
N ARG A 274 -26.95 43.46 4.26
CA ARG A 274 -28.38 43.87 4.33
C ARG A 274 -29.28 43.29 3.24
N HIS A 275 -28.71 42.58 2.27
CA HIS A 275 -29.45 42.10 1.12
C HIS A 275 -30.45 41.01 1.52
N LYS A 276 -31.66 41.05 0.95
CA LYS A 276 -32.67 40.01 1.19
C LYS A 276 -32.15 38.69 0.62
N VAL A 277 -32.26 37.62 1.41
CA VAL A 277 -31.86 36.27 1.01
C VAL A 277 -33.12 35.43 0.83
N THR A 278 -33.23 34.76 -0.32
CA THR A 278 -34.34 33.85 -0.64
C THR A 278 -33.78 32.46 -0.90
N PHE A 279 -34.22 31.48 -0.13
CA PHE A 279 -33.96 30.07 -0.34
C PHE A 279 -35.08 29.42 -1.13
N MET A 280 -34.72 28.45 -1.95
CA MET A 280 -35.67 27.58 -2.60
C MET A 280 -35.18 26.13 -2.60
N LEU A 281 -36.07 25.19 -2.33
CA LEU A 281 -35.88 23.79 -2.69
C LEU A 281 -36.70 23.51 -3.95
N LEU A 282 -36.03 23.11 -5.01
CA LEU A 282 -36.66 22.91 -6.31
C LEU A 282 -37.35 21.54 -6.35
N ASP A 283 -38.62 21.56 -6.69
CA ASP A 283 -39.35 20.38 -7.18
C ASP A 283 -38.94 20.14 -8.64
N GLN A 284 -38.33 18.99 -8.91
CA GLN A 284 -37.78 18.64 -10.22
C GLN A 284 -38.85 18.32 -11.27
N ASN A 285 -40.12 18.21 -10.87
CA ASN A 285 -41.27 18.17 -11.78
C ASN A 285 -41.90 19.56 -11.97
N ASN A 286 -41.27 20.61 -11.44
CA ASN A 286 -41.69 22.01 -11.54
C ASN A 286 -43.13 22.27 -11.06
N ARG A 287 -43.56 21.53 -10.02
CA ARG A 287 -44.91 21.66 -9.45
C ARG A 287 -44.97 22.71 -8.34
N GLU A 288 -44.31 22.43 -7.21
CA GLU A 288 -44.34 23.30 -6.04
C GLU A 288 -42.96 23.37 -5.40
N HIS A 289 -42.23 24.46 -5.66
CA HIS A 289 -40.99 24.75 -4.96
C HIS A 289 -41.28 25.18 -3.53
N ILE A 290 -40.44 24.75 -2.58
CA ILE A 290 -40.45 25.35 -1.25
C ILE A 290 -39.64 26.64 -1.33
N ILE A 291 -40.18 27.73 -0.80
CA ILE A 291 -39.55 29.04 -0.81
C ILE A 291 -39.62 29.61 0.60
N ASP A 292 -38.49 30.11 1.09
CA ASP A 292 -38.43 30.88 2.31
C ASP A 292 -37.46 32.04 2.11
N ALA A 293 -37.74 33.19 2.72
CA ALA A 293 -36.91 34.37 2.54
C ALA A 293 -36.84 35.18 3.83
N PHE A 294 -35.66 35.72 4.10
CA PHE A 294 -35.44 36.58 5.25
C PHE A 294 -34.65 37.83 4.87
N ARG A 295 -34.79 38.86 5.69
CA ARG A 295 -33.91 40.02 5.69
C ARG A 295 -32.94 39.89 6.86
N PRO A 296 -31.62 40.08 6.65
CA PRO A 296 -30.62 40.02 7.70
C PRO A 296 -30.97 40.92 8.89
N ASP A 297 -30.83 40.39 10.11
CA ASP A 297 -30.88 41.19 11.33
C ASP A 297 -29.56 41.94 11.49
N LEU A 298 -29.62 43.28 11.37
CA LEU A 298 -28.44 44.14 11.40
C LEU A 298 -27.73 44.15 12.75
N ALA A 299 -28.40 43.72 13.84
CA ALA A 299 -27.79 43.58 15.16
C ALA A 299 -27.06 42.24 15.33
N SER A 300 -27.36 41.24 14.49
CA SER A 300 -26.77 39.92 14.60
C SER A 300 -25.31 39.90 14.16
N ALA A 301 -24.47 39.19 14.91
CA ALA A 301 -23.07 38.93 14.57
C ALA A 301 -22.92 38.21 13.22
N SER A 302 -23.93 37.45 12.79
CA SER A 302 -23.93 36.66 11.55
C SER A 302 -23.70 37.50 10.29
N PHE A 303 -24.11 38.77 10.33
CA PHE A 303 -24.10 39.67 9.18
C PHE A 303 -23.13 40.84 9.32
N GLN A 304 -22.36 40.89 10.41
CA GLN A 304 -21.27 41.85 10.55
C GLN A 304 -20.11 41.49 9.64
N ARG A 305 -19.19 42.43 9.44
CA ARG A 305 -17.96 42.18 8.68
C ARG A 305 -17.20 40.99 9.25
N PRO A 306 -16.91 39.93 8.47
CA PRO A 306 -16.22 38.75 8.96
C PRO A 306 -14.83 39.07 9.49
N VAL A 307 -14.55 38.62 10.72
CA VAL A 307 -13.21 38.62 11.31
C VAL A 307 -12.49 37.31 10.96
N ASN A 308 -13.22 36.20 11.10
CA ASN A 308 -12.81 34.83 10.76
C ASN A 308 -13.29 34.45 9.35
N ASP A 309 -12.89 33.27 8.86
CA ASP A 309 -13.25 32.79 7.51
C ASP A 309 -14.76 32.71 7.27
N MET A 310 -15.54 32.39 8.30
CA MET A 310 -16.99 32.28 8.26
C MET A 310 -17.61 32.87 9.52
N ASN A 311 -18.71 33.61 9.35
CA ASN A 311 -19.56 34.01 10.46
C ASN A 311 -20.47 32.84 10.92
N VAL A 312 -21.16 33.06 12.04
CA VAL A 312 -22.22 32.14 12.49
C VAL A 312 -23.33 32.09 11.44
N ALA A 313 -23.77 30.87 11.11
CA ALA A 313 -24.80 30.65 10.10
C ALA A 313 -26.17 31.16 10.61
N SER A 314 -26.97 31.77 9.73
CA SER A 314 -28.30 32.28 10.04
C SER A 314 -29.28 31.93 8.92
N GLY A 315 -30.52 31.55 9.25
CA GLY A 315 -31.48 31.05 8.26
C GLY A 315 -32.66 30.35 8.91
N CYS A 316 -33.08 29.24 8.31
CA CYS A 316 -34.37 28.60 8.56
C CYS A 316 -34.20 27.19 9.16
N PRO A 317 -34.32 27.03 10.50
CA PRO A 317 -34.20 25.73 11.16
C PRO A 317 -35.28 24.73 10.72
N THR A 318 -36.47 25.21 10.37
CA THR A 318 -37.63 24.38 9.99
C THR A 318 -38.00 24.57 8.51
N PHE A 319 -37.00 24.58 7.62
CA PHE A 319 -37.18 24.93 6.20
C PHE A 319 -38.09 23.96 5.42
N LEU A 320 -37.92 22.65 5.61
CA LEU A 320 -38.78 21.63 4.99
C LEU A 320 -39.00 20.45 5.95
N PRO A 321 -40.24 20.05 6.25
CA PRO A 321 -40.51 18.82 6.98
C PRO A 321 -39.97 17.58 6.25
N LEU A 322 -39.27 16.69 6.96
CA LEU A 322 -38.73 15.46 6.38
C LEU A 322 -39.81 14.55 5.79
N THR A 323 -41.01 14.58 6.38
CA THR A 323 -42.19 13.86 5.85
C THR A 323 -42.61 14.38 4.47
N LYS A 324 -42.45 15.68 4.20
CA LYS A 324 -42.74 16.28 2.88
C LYS A 324 -41.63 15.96 1.88
N LEU A 325 -40.36 15.87 2.32
CA LEU A 325 -39.23 15.43 1.47
C LEU A 325 -39.44 14.01 0.93
N GLN A 326 -39.93 13.10 1.79
CA GLN A 326 -40.15 11.69 1.47
C GLN A 326 -41.49 11.42 0.75
N SER A 327 -42.33 12.45 0.60
CA SER A 327 -43.65 12.30 0.00
C SER A 327 -43.55 12.04 -1.51
N PRO A 328 -44.25 11.02 -2.05
CA PRO A 328 -44.27 10.74 -3.49
C PRO A 328 -45.01 11.82 -4.30
N LYS A 329 -45.68 12.77 -3.65
CA LYS A 329 -46.41 13.86 -4.30
C LYS A 329 -45.49 14.91 -4.94
N HIS A 330 -44.26 15.01 -4.44
CA HIS A 330 -43.26 16.00 -4.86
C HIS A 330 -41.99 15.31 -5.36
N ALA A 331 -41.31 15.91 -6.33
CA ALA A 331 -40.03 15.41 -6.82
C ALA A 331 -38.87 16.27 -6.29
N TYR A 332 -38.80 16.46 -4.97
CA TYR A 332 -37.68 17.18 -4.36
C TYR A 332 -36.37 16.39 -4.44
N VAL A 333 -36.45 15.06 -4.30
CA VAL A 333 -35.34 14.13 -4.53
C VAL A 333 -35.69 13.24 -5.71
N LYS A 334 -34.82 13.24 -6.73
CA LYS A 334 -34.94 12.38 -7.92
C LYS A 334 -33.53 11.93 -8.29
N GLU A 335 -33.38 10.65 -8.65
CA GLU A 335 -32.06 10.07 -8.96
C GLU A 335 -31.02 10.36 -7.86
N ASP A 336 -31.46 10.17 -6.61
CA ASP A 336 -30.70 10.46 -5.39
C ASP A 336 -30.07 11.86 -5.32
N THR A 337 -30.72 12.83 -5.98
CA THR A 337 -30.23 14.20 -6.13
C THR A 337 -31.29 15.22 -5.72
N LEU A 338 -30.85 16.30 -5.07
CA LEU A 338 -31.65 17.43 -4.60
C LEU A 338 -31.02 18.75 -5.06
N PHE A 339 -31.84 19.76 -5.32
CA PHE A 339 -31.39 21.08 -5.79
C PHE A 339 -31.86 22.21 -4.86
N LEU A 340 -30.92 22.92 -4.25
CA LEU A 340 -31.17 24.13 -3.47
C LEU A 340 -30.79 25.36 -4.29
N LYS A 341 -31.67 26.35 -4.36
CA LYS A 341 -31.39 27.63 -4.98
C LYS A 341 -31.34 28.71 -3.91
N CYS A 342 -30.38 29.62 -4.02
CA CYS A 342 -30.31 30.84 -3.23
C CYS A 342 -30.30 32.04 -4.17
N ILE A 343 -31.06 33.07 -3.81
CA ILE A 343 -31.14 34.34 -4.53
C ILE A 343 -30.91 35.46 -3.52
N ILE A 344 -29.94 36.32 -3.79
CA ILE A 344 -29.62 37.50 -2.99
C ILE A 344 -30.06 38.74 -3.78
N ASP A 345 -30.94 39.54 -3.18
CA ASP A 345 -31.47 40.74 -3.79
C ASP A 345 -30.44 41.88 -3.71
N THR A 346 -29.72 42.10 -4.81
CA THR A 346 -28.63 43.08 -4.94
C THR A 346 -29.08 44.42 -5.54
N ASN A 347 -30.37 44.56 -5.88
CA ASN A 347 -30.96 45.74 -6.52
C ASN A 347 -31.65 46.70 -5.56
#